data_AF-A0AAU2R3Z4-F1
#
_entry.id   AF-A0AAU2R3Z4-F1
#
_cell.length_a   1.000
_cell.length_b   1.000
_cell.length_c   1.000
_cell.angle_alpha   90.00
_cell.angle_beta   90.00
_cell.angle_gamma   90.00
#
_symmetry.space_group_name_H-M   'P 1'
#
loop_
_entity.id
_entity.type
_entity.pdbx_description
1 polymer ?
#
loop_
_entity_poly.entity_id
_entity_poly.type
_entity_poly.pdbx_seq_one_letter_code
_entity_poly.pdbx_strand_id
1 'polypeptide(L)'
;MKKRARSSARPTNPLVKPPVRIGSLDAAAVVAELRQQHENAEDPAVERMPADDELFGALLYVEKHAQALSKQPAEVQRAAALKRVQLWEYLREQTELHQARAVEDARSAGAQWIQLAPALAVGAPSAAYNKAKRLKAVELVDETPLAKQVRRTPEAVLKAERRQAQERAAEQRAQEEAQRKHALMVPVASRLLEQREFLLRDDDVDYWLEEIETVLPHCRTPLQMVSLDRYLGAALRALSKLEREKACSVALSEDAHLALAAAAELQNPQGRKGDFPAPTSSSSLRPITP
;
A
#
# COMPACT_ATOMS: atom_id res chain seq x y z
N MET A 1 -29.65 31.56 47.80
CA MET A 1 -30.24 31.04 46.54
C MET A 1 -29.24 30.08 45.88
N LYS A 2 -29.48 28.76 45.98
CA LYS A 2 -28.56 27.73 45.45
C LYS A 2 -28.83 27.48 43.96
N LYS A 3 -27.80 27.65 43.13
CA LYS A 3 -27.82 27.40 41.67
C LYS A 3 -28.07 25.91 41.41
N ARG A 4 -29.16 25.58 40.69
CA ARG A 4 -29.43 24.23 40.17
C ARG A 4 -28.41 23.89 39.09
N ALA A 5 -27.63 22.84 39.30
CA ALA A 5 -26.77 22.25 38.29
C ALA A 5 -27.62 21.69 37.14
N ARG A 6 -27.31 22.09 35.90
CA ARG A 6 -27.92 21.53 34.69
C ARG A 6 -27.45 20.09 34.53
N SER A 7 -28.41 19.17 34.53
CA SER A 7 -28.24 17.75 34.18
C SER A 7 -27.53 17.64 32.83
N SER A 8 -26.36 17.00 32.81
CA SER A 8 -25.66 16.62 31.58
C SER A 8 -26.54 15.65 30.79
N ALA A 9 -26.99 16.07 29.61
CA ALA A 9 -27.64 15.19 28.67
C ALA A 9 -26.69 14.02 28.35
N ARG A 10 -27.19 12.79 28.45
CA ARG A 10 -26.43 11.57 28.13
C ARG A 10 -25.93 11.66 26.68
N PRO A 11 -24.67 11.31 26.40
CA PRO A 11 -24.16 11.28 25.04
C PRO A 11 -24.94 10.22 24.26
N THR A 12 -25.65 10.64 23.22
CA THR A 12 -26.28 9.75 22.23
C THR A 12 -25.21 8.85 21.62
N ASN A 13 -25.36 7.53 21.78
CA ASN A 13 -24.50 6.55 21.12
C ASN A 13 -24.42 6.87 19.61
N PRO A 14 -23.21 6.95 19.01
CA PRO A 14 -23.07 7.29 17.61
C PRO A 14 -23.64 6.18 16.71
N LEU A 15 -24.24 6.60 15.59
CA LEU A 15 -24.83 5.75 14.55
C LEU A 15 -23.85 4.64 14.12
N VAL A 16 -24.26 3.39 14.33
CA VAL A 16 -23.41 2.18 14.23
C VAL A 16 -23.22 1.69 12.80
N LYS A 17 -23.97 2.21 11.82
CA LYS A 17 -23.88 1.78 10.42
C LYS A 17 -23.02 2.75 9.59
N PRO A 18 -21.99 2.25 8.88
CA PRO A 18 -21.26 3.09 7.93
C PRO A 18 -22.22 3.59 6.84
N PRO A 19 -22.08 4.83 6.37
CA PRO A 19 -22.90 5.33 5.28
C PRO A 19 -22.69 4.46 4.03
N VAL A 20 -23.79 4.07 3.39
CA VAL A 20 -23.75 3.41 2.08
C VAL A 20 -23.22 4.42 1.08
N ARG A 21 -22.22 4.02 0.29
CA ARG A 21 -21.64 4.85 -0.77
C ARG A 21 -22.04 4.34 -2.14
N ILE A 22 -22.13 5.23 -3.11
CA ILE A 22 -22.36 4.89 -4.52
C ILE A 22 -21.19 4.06 -5.09
N GLY A 23 -19.96 4.29 -4.63
CA GLY A 23 -18.79 3.54 -5.08
C GLY A 23 -18.29 4.00 -6.46
N SER A 24 -17.76 3.08 -7.27
CA SER A 24 -17.27 3.38 -8.62
C SER A 24 -18.46 3.56 -9.57
N LEU A 25 -18.74 4.82 -9.92
CA LEU A 25 -19.73 5.19 -10.94
C LEU A 25 -18.99 5.70 -12.18
N ASP A 26 -19.36 5.19 -13.35
CA ASP A 26 -18.99 5.82 -14.63
C ASP A 26 -19.91 7.02 -14.86
N ALA A 27 -19.53 8.16 -14.28
CA ALA A 27 -20.33 9.38 -14.35
C ALA A 27 -20.50 9.88 -15.79
N ALA A 28 -19.48 9.72 -16.64
CA ALA A 28 -19.53 10.12 -18.03
C ALA A 28 -20.58 9.32 -18.81
N ALA A 29 -20.61 7.99 -18.62
CA ALA A 29 -21.64 7.15 -19.23
C ALA A 29 -23.06 7.55 -18.79
N VAL A 30 -23.27 7.84 -17.50
CA VAL A 30 -24.59 8.28 -17.00
C VAL A 30 -24.99 9.65 -17.56
N VAL A 31 -24.03 10.57 -17.73
CA VAL A 31 -24.27 11.87 -18.39
C VAL A 31 -24.59 11.68 -19.87
N ALA A 32 -23.87 10.81 -20.57
CA ALA A 32 -24.13 10.48 -21.98
C ALA A 32 -25.55 9.89 -22.16
N GLU A 33 -25.97 9.00 -21.26
CA GLU A 33 -27.33 8.47 -21.27
C GLU A 33 -28.40 9.55 -21.02
N LEU A 34 -28.12 10.53 -20.17
CA LEU A 34 -29.02 11.67 -19.95
C LEU A 34 -29.06 12.56 -21.20
N ARG A 35 -27.92 12.81 -21.86
CA ARG A 35 -27.88 13.55 -23.13
C ARG A 35 -28.75 12.86 -24.17
N GLN A 36 -28.60 11.54 -24.35
CA GLN A 36 -29.40 10.76 -25.28
C GLN A 36 -30.90 10.87 -25.00
N GLN A 37 -31.30 10.92 -23.72
CA GLN A 37 -32.71 11.11 -23.34
C GLN A 37 -33.23 12.50 -23.73
N HIS A 38 -32.40 13.54 -23.63
CA HIS A 38 -32.74 14.90 -24.08
C HIS A 38 -32.76 15.03 -25.60
N GLU A 39 -31.84 14.37 -26.31
CA GLU A 39 -31.83 14.30 -27.78
C GLU A 39 -33.11 13.61 -28.31
N ASN A 40 -33.47 12.47 -27.72
CA ASN A 40 -34.69 11.74 -28.05
C ASN A 40 -35.97 12.53 -27.72
N ALA A 41 -35.87 13.50 -26.81
CA ALA A 41 -36.95 14.42 -26.47
C ALA A 41 -36.99 15.67 -27.35
N GLU A 42 -36.12 15.76 -28.35
CA GLU A 42 -35.97 16.92 -29.23
C GLU A 42 -35.78 18.21 -28.41
N ASP A 43 -35.01 18.15 -27.33
CA ASP A 43 -34.69 19.31 -26.51
C ASP A 43 -33.95 20.36 -27.38
N PRO A 44 -34.55 21.54 -27.62
CA PRO A 44 -34.00 22.53 -28.56
C PRO A 44 -32.67 23.12 -28.11
N ALA A 45 -32.26 22.90 -26.87
CA ALA A 45 -31.01 23.39 -26.31
C ALA A 45 -29.94 22.30 -26.12
N VAL A 46 -30.18 21.06 -26.54
CA VAL A 46 -29.31 19.91 -26.22
C VAL A 46 -27.88 20.06 -26.75
N GLU A 47 -27.70 20.76 -27.86
CA GLU A 47 -26.37 21.08 -28.42
C GLU A 47 -25.52 21.94 -27.47
N ARG A 48 -26.15 22.64 -26.51
CA ARG A 48 -25.46 23.44 -25.48
C ARG A 48 -25.19 22.64 -24.21
N MET A 49 -25.57 21.37 -24.15
CA MET A 49 -25.31 20.52 -23.00
C MET A 49 -23.78 20.29 -22.87
N PRO A 50 -23.18 20.63 -21.71
CA PRO A 50 -21.75 20.43 -21.43
C PRO A 50 -21.29 19.00 -21.73
N ALA A 51 -20.00 18.81 -21.99
CA ALA A 51 -19.42 17.51 -22.32
C ALA A 51 -19.64 16.47 -21.21
N ASP A 52 -19.51 15.18 -21.55
CA ASP A 52 -19.88 14.10 -20.64
C ASP A 52 -18.95 14.01 -19.41
N ASP A 53 -17.73 14.52 -19.53
CA ASP A 53 -16.76 14.68 -18.44
C ASP A 53 -16.98 15.95 -17.59
N GLU A 54 -17.76 16.92 -18.08
CA GLU A 54 -18.14 18.14 -17.36
C GLU A 54 -19.37 17.94 -16.44
N LEU A 55 -19.26 16.96 -15.53
CA LEU A 55 -20.37 16.48 -14.68
C LEU A 55 -21.21 17.59 -14.04
N PHE A 56 -20.60 18.58 -13.39
CA PHE A 56 -21.34 19.63 -12.69
C PHE A 56 -22.13 20.51 -13.66
N GLY A 57 -21.53 20.86 -14.81
CA GLY A 57 -22.21 21.62 -15.86
C GLY A 57 -23.36 20.82 -16.46
N ALA A 58 -23.13 19.55 -16.77
CA ALA A 58 -24.15 18.65 -17.30
C ALA A 58 -25.33 18.48 -16.34
N LEU A 59 -25.07 18.32 -15.02
CA LEU A 59 -26.10 18.27 -13.98
C LEU A 59 -26.96 19.53 -13.95
N LEU A 60 -26.34 20.72 -13.93
CA LEU A 60 -27.08 21.99 -13.95
C LEU A 60 -27.93 22.14 -15.22
N TYR A 61 -27.42 21.67 -16.36
CA TYR A 61 -28.16 21.65 -17.62
C TYR A 61 -29.42 20.78 -17.50
N VAL A 62 -29.28 19.50 -17.13
CA VAL A 62 -30.41 18.56 -17.09
C VAL A 62 -31.45 18.92 -16.02
N GLU A 63 -31.06 19.63 -14.98
CA GLU A 63 -32.00 20.21 -14.02
C GLU A 63 -32.82 21.35 -14.61
N LYS A 64 -32.14 22.31 -15.24
CA LYS A 64 -32.79 23.46 -15.87
C LYS A 64 -33.70 23.03 -17.02
N HIS A 65 -33.32 22.00 -17.76
CA HIS A 65 -34.03 21.52 -18.95
C HIS A 65 -34.93 20.31 -18.67
N ALA A 66 -35.21 19.97 -17.41
CA ALA A 66 -36.00 18.79 -17.04
C ALA A 66 -37.39 18.74 -17.70
N GLN A 67 -37.99 19.91 -17.98
CA GLN A 67 -39.30 20.00 -18.64
C GLN A 67 -39.27 19.54 -20.11
N ALA A 68 -38.11 19.52 -20.78
CA ALA A 68 -37.99 18.98 -22.13
C ALA A 68 -38.41 17.51 -22.20
N LEU A 69 -38.19 16.76 -21.12
CA LEU A 69 -38.60 15.36 -21.00
C LEU A 69 -40.10 15.17 -20.70
N SER A 70 -40.88 16.23 -20.49
CA SER A 70 -42.29 16.13 -20.08
C SER A 70 -43.19 15.39 -21.08
N LYS A 71 -42.83 15.41 -22.37
CA LYS A 71 -43.53 14.70 -23.44
C LYS A 71 -43.11 13.24 -23.59
N GLN A 72 -42.03 12.83 -22.93
CA GLN A 72 -41.53 11.45 -22.94
C GLN A 72 -42.39 10.54 -22.05
N PRO A 73 -42.35 9.22 -22.25
CA PRO A 73 -43.00 8.26 -21.35
C PRO A 73 -42.58 8.47 -19.89
N ALA A 74 -43.50 8.23 -18.95
CA ALA A 74 -43.25 8.43 -17.52
C ALA A 74 -42.05 7.61 -17.00
N GLU A 75 -41.77 6.47 -17.61
CA GLU A 75 -40.61 5.64 -17.27
C GLU A 75 -39.28 6.32 -17.59
N VAL A 76 -39.20 7.02 -18.73
CA VAL A 76 -38.01 7.78 -19.15
C VAL A 76 -37.79 8.98 -18.22
N GLN A 77 -38.85 9.71 -17.90
CA GLN A 77 -38.79 10.83 -16.96
C GLN A 77 -38.30 10.37 -15.57
N ARG A 78 -38.83 9.24 -15.09
CA ARG A 78 -38.40 8.64 -13.81
C ARG A 78 -36.94 8.20 -13.87
N ALA A 79 -36.52 7.53 -14.94
CA ALA A 79 -35.13 7.10 -15.10
C ALA A 79 -34.17 8.30 -15.11
N ALA A 80 -34.49 9.37 -15.85
CA ALA A 80 -33.71 10.60 -15.88
C ALA A 80 -33.61 11.26 -14.49
N ALA A 81 -34.72 11.30 -13.74
CA ALA A 81 -34.73 11.82 -12.37
C ALA A 81 -33.83 11.01 -11.43
N LEU A 82 -33.89 9.67 -11.49
CA LEU A 82 -33.05 8.80 -10.66
C LEU A 82 -31.57 8.94 -11.01
N LYS A 83 -31.21 9.04 -12.29
CA LYS A 83 -29.82 9.30 -12.72
C LYS A 83 -29.30 10.64 -12.19
N ARG A 84 -30.11 11.70 -12.21
CA ARG A 84 -29.75 12.99 -11.59
C ARG A 84 -29.49 12.86 -10.10
N VAL A 85 -30.34 12.14 -9.36
CA VAL A 85 -30.11 11.86 -7.93
C VAL A 85 -28.80 11.11 -7.69
N GLN A 86 -28.54 10.09 -8.52
CA GLN A 86 -27.30 9.30 -8.44
C GLN A 86 -26.06 10.17 -8.71
N LEU A 87 -26.10 11.02 -9.73
CA LEU A 87 -24.99 11.91 -10.07
C LEU A 87 -24.74 12.98 -9.00
N TRP A 88 -25.79 13.52 -8.34
CA TRP A 88 -25.62 14.44 -7.23
C TRP A 88 -25.00 13.80 -6.00
N GLU A 89 -25.42 12.59 -5.64
CA GLU A 89 -24.80 11.87 -4.52
C GLU A 89 -23.35 11.46 -4.86
N TYR A 90 -23.08 11.07 -6.12
CA TYR A 90 -21.71 10.84 -6.56
C TYR A 90 -20.86 12.11 -6.45
N LEU A 91 -21.35 13.26 -6.94
CA LEU A 91 -20.65 14.53 -6.84
C LEU A 91 -20.38 14.91 -5.38
N ARG A 92 -21.36 14.71 -4.49
CA ARG A 92 -21.19 14.93 -3.05
C ARG A 92 -20.05 14.08 -2.47
N GLU A 93 -19.98 12.79 -2.83
CA GLU A 93 -18.86 11.94 -2.41
C GLU A 93 -17.50 12.45 -2.94
N GLN A 94 -17.44 12.88 -4.21
CA GLN A 94 -16.22 13.44 -4.80
C GLN A 94 -15.82 14.77 -4.16
N THR A 95 -16.77 15.63 -3.78
CA THR A 95 -16.44 16.93 -3.17
C THR A 95 -15.67 16.79 -1.87
N GLU A 96 -15.92 15.73 -1.08
CA GLU A 96 -15.16 15.49 0.14
C GLU A 96 -13.71 15.08 -0.15
N LEU A 97 -13.47 14.28 -1.21
CA LEU A 97 -12.13 13.92 -1.67
C LEU A 97 -11.37 15.16 -2.16
N HIS A 98 -11.99 15.96 -3.03
CA HIS A 98 -11.36 17.17 -3.53
C HIS A 98 -11.10 18.19 -2.41
N GLN A 99 -12.03 18.31 -1.44
CA GLN A 99 -11.82 19.17 -0.28
C GLN A 99 -10.69 18.67 0.61
N ALA A 100 -10.51 17.35 0.78
CA ALA A 100 -9.38 16.79 1.52
C ALA A 100 -8.04 17.15 0.86
N ARG A 101 -7.91 16.94 -0.46
CA ARG A 101 -6.71 17.31 -1.23
C ARG A 101 -6.41 18.79 -1.16
N ALA A 102 -7.41 19.65 -1.38
CA ALA A 102 -7.23 21.10 -1.30
C ALA A 102 -6.76 21.57 0.09
N VAL A 103 -7.19 20.90 1.17
CA VAL A 103 -6.67 21.17 2.52
C VAL A 103 -5.20 20.75 2.64
N GLU A 104 -4.81 19.60 2.10
CA GLU A 104 -3.42 19.14 2.09
C GLU A 104 -2.50 20.07 1.28
N ASP A 105 -2.95 20.51 0.11
CA ASP A 105 -2.24 21.48 -0.74
C ASP A 105 -2.07 22.81 0.00
N ALA A 106 -3.13 23.33 0.62
CA ALA A 106 -3.06 24.57 1.40
C ALA A 106 -2.10 24.43 2.60
N ARG A 107 -2.11 23.28 3.28
CA ARG A 107 -1.19 23.00 4.39
C ARG A 107 0.26 22.91 3.92
N SER A 108 0.51 22.30 2.76
CA SER A 108 1.84 22.20 2.14
C SER A 108 2.36 23.55 1.68
N ALA A 109 1.47 24.45 1.26
CA ALA A 109 1.77 25.85 0.98
C ALA A 109 1.95 26.72 2.25
N GLY A 110 1.89 26.13 3.44
CA GLY A 110 2.12 26.82 4.72
C GLY A 110 0.90 27.47 5.35
N ALA A 111 -0.32 27.27 4.82
CA ALA A 111 -1.53 27.84 5.40
C ALA A 111 -1.76 27.34 6.82
N GLN A 112 -2.05 28.26 7.74
CA GLN A 112 -2.31 27.93 9.14
C GLN A 112 -3.77 27.48 9.37
N TRP A 113 -4.02 26.68 10.41
CA TRP A 113 -5.38 26.22 10.75
C TRP A 113 -6.37 27.35 11.01
N ILE A 114 -5.89 28.51 11.46
CA ILE A 114 -6.72 29.70 11.64
C ILE A 114 -7.23 30.27 10.32
N GLN A 115 -6.44 30.19 9.25
CA GLN A 115 -6.82 30.60 7.90
C GLN A 115 -7.76 29.58 7.25
N LEU A 116 -7.59 28.29 7.56
CA LEU A 116 -8.44 27.22 7.06
C LEU A 116 -9.80 27.13 7.77
N ALA A 117 -9.93 27.64 9.00
CA ALA A 117 -11.19 27.60 9.74
C ALA A 117 -12.38 28.21 8.98
N PRO A 118 -12.30 29.46 8.45
CA PRO A 118 -13.39 30.02 7.65
C PRO A 118 -13.59 29.27 6.32
N ALA A 119 -12.53 28.86 5.63
CA ALA A 119 -12.62 28.11 4.38
C ALA A 119 -13.30 26.74 4.55
N LEU A 120 -13.13 26.10 5.71
CA LEU A 120 -13.79 24.86 6.09
C LEU A 120 -15.13 25.07 6.78
N ALA A 121 -15.64 26.31 6.84
CA ALA A 121 -16.90 26.67 7.50
C ALA A 121 -16.98 26.18 8.96
N VAL A 122 -15.91 26.39 9.73
CA VAL A 122 -15.84 26.05 11.16
C VAL A 122 -15.33 27.23 11.99
N GLY A 123 -15.82 27.35 13.23
CA GLY A 123 -15.54 28.53 14.07
C GLY A 123 -14.20 28.53 14.80
N ALA A 124 -13.38 27.48 14.68
CA ALA A 124 -12.13 27.38 15.45
C ALA A 124 -11.03 26.60 14.68
N PRO A 125 -9.74 26.91 14.90
CA PRO A 125 -8.62 26.18 14.31
C PRO A 125 -8.60 24.68 14.65
N SER A 126 -8.96 24.33 15.90
CA SER A 126 -9.05 22.93 16.34
C SER A 126 -10.18 22.18 15.64
N ALA A 127 -11.30 22.86 15.36
CA ALA A 127 -12.39 22.30 14.56
C ALA A 127 -11.98 22.11 13.10
N ALA A 128 -11.15 23.00 12.54
CA ALA A 128 -10.59 22.88 11.20
C ALA A 128 -9.69 21.65 11.08
N TYR A 129 -8.77 21.47 12.04
CA TYR A 129 -7.94 20.27 12.14
C TYR A 129 -8.79 18.99 12.22
N ASN A 130 -9.81 18.97 13.10
CA ASN A 130 -10.67 17.81 13.27
C ASN A 130 -11.50 17.51 12.01
N LYS A 131 -12.02 18.53 11.33
CA LYS A 131 -12.75 18.38 10.07
C LYS A 131 -11.83 17.86 8.97
N ALA A 132 -10.64 18.43 8.81
CA ALA A 132 -9.62 17.95 7.87
C ALA A 132 -9.26 16.48 8.11
N LYS A 133 -9.05 16.09 9.37
CA LYS A 133 -8.81 14.68 9.71
C LYS A 133 -9.98 13.77 9.33
N ARG A 134 -11.23 14.18 9.56
CA ARG A 134 -12.40 13.39 9.16
C ARG A 134 -12.53 13.28 7.63
N LEU A 135 -12.21 14.35 6.89
CA LEU A 135 -12.19 14.32 5.42
C LEU A 135 -11.14 13.33 4.90
N LYS A 136 -9.97 13.26 5.54
CA LYS A 136 -8.92 12.29 5.17
C LYS A 136 -9.34 10.82 5.35
N ALA A 137 -10.33 10.53 6.19
CA ALA A 137 -10.92 9.19 6.29
C ALA A 137 -11.55 8.71 4.98
N VAL A 138 -11.90 9.62 4.07
CA VAL A 138 -12.48 9.31 2.77
C VAL A 138 -11.44 8.69 1.83
N GLU A 139 -10.16 9.03 1.99
CA GLU A 139 -9.03 8.52 1.21
C GLU A 139 -8.46 7.20 1.76
N LEU A 140 -8.73 6.90 3.03
CA LEU A 140 -8.20 5.71 3.70
C LEU A 140 -9.15 4.51 3.51
N VAL A 141 -8.77 3.61 2.61
CA VAL A 141 -9.35 2.27 2.51
C VAL A 141 -8.45 1.32 3.29
N ASP A 142 -9.01 0.52 4.20
CA ASP A 142 -8.26 -0.53 4.90
C ASP A 142 -8.05 -1.67 3.89
N GLU A 143 -6.82 -1.83 3.37
CA GLU A 143 -6.43 -2.81 2.34
C GLU A 143 -6.36 -4.25 2.89
N THR A 144 -7.41 -4.69 3.55
CA THR A 144 -7.59 -6.10 3.94
C THR A 144 -8.72 -6.71 3.11
N PRO A 145 -8.75 -8.05 2.88
CA PRO A 145 -9.79 -8.72 2.10
C PRO A 145 -11.23 -8.56 2.67
N LEU A 146 -11.35 -7.95 3.85
CA LEU A 146 -12.60 -7.43 4.43
C LEU A 146 -12.56 -5.90 4.46
N ALA A 147 -12.31 -5.26 3.31
CA ALA A 147 -12.04 -3.82 3.17
C ALA A 147 -13.18 -2.97 3.76
N LYS A 148 -13.09 -2.69 5.06
CA LYS A 148 -14.03 -1.85 5.78
C LYS A 148 -13.44 -0.45 5.75
N GLN A 149 -14.18 0.48 5.15
CA GLN A 149 -13.82 1.89 5.12
C GLN A 149 -13.46 2.39 6.51
N VAL A 150 -12.40 3.19 6.60
CA VAL A 150 -11.98 3.79 7.86
C VAL A 150 -13.09 4.71 8.36
N ARG A 151 -13.43 4.60 9.64
CA ARG A 151 -14.45 5.45 10.26
C ARG A 151 -14.04 6.92 10.14
N ARG A 152 -15.02 7.79 9.87
CA ARG A 152 -14.82 9.27 9.81
C ARG A 152 -14.64 9.90 11.19
N THR A 153 -13.70 9.37 11.98
CA THR A 153 -13.27 9.96 13.26
C THR A 153 -11.77 10.24 13.22
N PRO A 154 -11.29 11.36 13.80
CA PRO A 154 -9.86 11.70 13.77
C PRO A 154 -8.96 10.60 14.36
N GLU A 155 -9.43 9.91 15.39
CA GLU A 155 -8.70 8.81 16.03
C GLU A 155 -8.57 7.58 15.13
N ALA A 156 -9.62 7.22 14.40
CA ALA A 156 -9.57 6.10 13.46
C ALA A 156 -8.63 6.39 12.29
N VAL A 157 -8.62 7.63 11.81
CA VAL A 157 -7.72 8.12 10.76
C VAL A 157 -6.27 8.06 11.22
N LEU A 158 -5.96 8.59 12.41
CA LEU A 158 -4.61 8.52 12.97
C LEU A 158 -4.12 7.08 13.16
N LYS A 159 -5.01 6.17 13.57
CA LYS A 159 -4.68 4.74 13.72
C LYS A 159 -4.36 4.08 12.37
N ALA A 160 -5.15 4.37 11.34
CA ALA A 160 -4.92 3.88 9.99
C ALA A 160 -3.63 4.45 9.38
N GLU A 161 -3.37 5.76 9.52
CA GLU A 161 -2.12 6.39 9.09
C GLU A 161 -0.90 5.74 9.77
N ARG A 162 -0.98 5.46 11.08
CA ARG A 162 0.11 4.78 11.81
C ARG A 162 0.35 3.35 11.30
N ARG A 163 -0.70 2.61 10.98
CA ARG A 163 -0.58 1.25 10.43
C ARG A 163 0.13 1.29 9.07
N GLN A 164 -0.35 2.11 8.15
CA GLN A 164 0.29 2.26 6.82
C GLN A 164 1.74 2.73 6.93
N ALA A 165 2.05 3.65 7.85
CA ALA A 165 3.42 4.09 8.08
C ALA A 165 4.31 2.95 8.61
N GLN A 166 3.80 2.09 9.50
CA GLN A 166 4.52 0.92 9.99
C GLN A 166 4.75 -0.13 8.91
N GLU A 167 3.76 -0.37 8.05
CA GLU A 167 3.85 -1.29 6.92
C GLU A 167 4.89 -0.79 5.91
N ARG A 168 4.83 0.47 5.48
CA ARG A 168 5.84 1.06 4.60
C ARG A 168 7.24 1.03 5.21
N ALA A 169 7.37 1.30 6.51
CA ALA A 169 8.67 1.22 7.19
C ALA A 169 9.16 -0.24 7.34
N ALA A 170 8.27 -1.22 7.41
CA ALA A 170 8.64 -2.64 7.38
C ALA A 170 9.08 -3.07 5.98
N GLU A 171 8.36 -2.64 4.94
CA GLU A 171 8.72 -2.88 3.53
C GLU A 171 10.07 -2.26 3.17
N GLN A 172 10.32 -1.02 3.58
CA GLN A 172 11.61 -0.35 3.36
C GLN A 172 12.76 -1.11 4.04
N ARG A 173 12.57 -1.53 5.31
CA ARG A 173 13.57 -2.34 6.01
C ARG A 173 13.82 -3.67 5.31
N ALA A 174 12.78 -4.36 4.86
CA ALA A 174 12.91 -5.60 4.11
C ALA A 174 13.65 -5.41 2.78
N GLN A 175 13.38 -4.30 2.06
CA GLN A 175 14.09 -3.95 0.83
C GLN A 175 15.57 -3.65 1.09
N GLU A 176 15.89 -2.89 2.14
CA GLU A 176 17.27 -2.61 2.52
C GLU A 176 18.03 -3.89 2.90
N GLU A 177 17.41 -4.79 3.67
CA GLU A 177 17.99 -6.08 4.02
C GLU A 177 18.22 -6.95 2.78
N ALA A 178 17.26 -6.99 1.84
CA ALA A 178 17.39 -7.71 0.58
C ALA A 178 18.55 -7.15 -0.28
N GLN A 179 18.69 -5.82 -0.36
CA GLN A 179 19.79 -5.17 -1.07
C GLN A 179 21.15 -5.46 -0.44
N ARG A 180 21.24 -5.43 0.90
CA ARG A 180 22.46 -5.79 1.63
C ARG A 180 22.84 -7.25 1.39
N LYS A 181 21.88 -8.18 1.47
CA LYS A 181 22.10 -9.60 1.17
C LYS A 181 22.58 -9.79 -0.27
N HIS A 182 21.92 -9.12 -1.22
CA HIS A 182 22.32 -9.16 -2.63
C HIS A 182 23.75 -8.66 -2.87
N ALA A 183 24.13 -7.54 -2.23
CA ALA A 183 25.49 -6.98 -2.36
C ALA A 183 26.58 -7.97 -1.92
N LEU A 184 26.28 -8.83 -0.93
CA LEU A 184 27.17 -9.91 -0.48
C LEU A 184 27.10 -11.14 -1.40
N MET A 185 25.94 -11.39 -2.02
CA MET A 185 25.69 -12.56 -2.84
C MET A 185 26.37 -12.53 -4.21
N VAL A 186 26.40 -11.37 -4.85
CA VAL A 186 27.05 -11.20 -6.16
C VAL A 186 28.51 -11.68 -6.16
N PRO A 187 29.42 -11.19 -5.27
CA PRO A 187 30.81 -11.61 -5.30
C PRO A 187 30.99 -13.10 -4.94
N VAL A 188 30.13 -13.66 -4.09
CA VAL A 188 30.17 -15.08 -3.72
C VAL A 188 29.75 -15.97 -4.89
N ALA A 189 28.68 -15.60 -5.60
CA ALA A 189 28.23 -16.30 -6.79
C ALA A 189 29.26 -16.20 -7.92
N SER A 190 29.87 -15.02 -8.13
CA SER A 190 30.98 -14.84 -9.08
C SER A 190 32.14 -15.79 -8.77
N ARG A 191 32.60 -15.82 -7.51
CA ARG A 191 33.72 -16.68 -7.09
C ARG A 191 33.39 -18.17 -7.24
N LEU A 192 32.14 -18.58 -7.02
CA LEU A 192 31.70 -19.95 -7.25
C LEU A 192 31.77 -20.33 -8.74
N LEU A 193 31.34 -19.44 -9.64
CA LEU A 193 31.43 -19.66 -11.09
C LEU A 193 32.88 -19.69 -11.59
N GLU A 194 33.76 -18.85 -11.04
CA GLU A 194 35.20 -18.88 -11.36
C GLU A 194 35.85 -20.23 -11.01
N GLN A 195 35.37 -20.90 -9.96
CA GLN A 195 35.88 -22.19 -9.51
C GLN A 195 35.12 -23.40 -10.11
N ARG A 196 34.22 -23.18 -11.09
CA ARG A 196 33.36 -24.23 -11.64
C ARG A 196 34.11 -25.47 -12.13
N GLU A 197 35.30 -25.28 -12.71
CA GLU A 197 36.12 -26.38 -13.25
C GLU A 197 36.79 -27.24 -12.16
N PHE A 198 36.89 -26.70 -10.95
CA PHE A 198 37.44 -27.37 -9.77
C PHE A 198 36.36 -27.93 -8.85
N LEU A 199 35.10 -27.91 -9.31
CA LEU A 199 33.99 -28.59 -8.65
C LEU A 199 33.73 -29.92 -9.35
N LEU A 200 33.42 -30.92 -8.55
CA LEU A 200 32.87 -32.16 -9.04
C LEU A 200 31.40 -31.92 -9.43
N ARG A 201 31.07 -32.16 -10.69
CA ARG A 201 29.80 -31.78 -11.31
C ARG A 201 29.04 -33.00 -11.83
N ASP A 202 27.73 -32.88 -11.81
CA ASP A 202 26.76 -33.74 -12.49
C ASP A 202 25.75 -32.83 -13.20
N ASP A 203 24.80 -33.42 -13.92
CA ASP A 203 23.81 -32.68 -14.71
C ASP A 203 23.00 -31.68 -13.85
N ASP A 204 22.70 -32.04 -12.60
CA ASP A 204 21.97 -31.18 -11.65
C ASP A 204 22.83 -29.95 -11.27
N VAL A 205 24.10 -30.15 -10.94
CA VAL A 205 25.03 -29.07 -10.58
C VAL A 205 25.30 -28.16 -11.77
N ASP A 206 25.54 -28.71 -12.95
CA ASP A 206 25.79 -27.92 -14.17
C ASP A 206 24.58 -27.03 -14.50
N TYR A 207 23.37 -27.58 -14.45
CA TYR A 207 22.13 -26.81 -14.67
C TYR A 207 22.03 -25.59 -13.75
N TRP A 208 22.25 -25.76 -12.43
CA TRP A 208 22.12 -24.63 -11.50
C TRP A 208 23.24 -23.61 -11.64
N LEU A 209 24.45 -24.02 -12.00
CA LEU A 209 25.55 -23.07 -12.26
C LEU A 209 25.28 -22.24 -13.52
N GLU A 210 24.70 -22.82 -14.56
CA GLU A 210 24.28 -22.10 -15.79
C GLU A 210 23.18 -21.06 -15.51
N GLU A 211 22.20 -21.39 -14.66
CA GLU A 211 21.15 -20.44 -14.24
C GLU A 211 21.73 -19.26 -13.43
N ILE A 212 22.74 -19.51 -12.58
CA ILE A 212 23.47 -18.45 -11.87
C ILE A 212 24.24 -17.59 -12.86
N GLU A 213 25.00 -18.18 -13.79
CA GLU A 213 25.76 -17.48 -14.83
C GLU A 213 24.86 -16.58 -15.69
N THR A 214 23.65 -17.05 -16.00
CA THR A 214 22.66 -16.29 -16.78
C THR A 214 22.13 -15.06 -16.04
N VAL A 215 21.79 -15.21 -14.75
CA VAL A 215 21.15 -14.13 -13.97
C VAL A 215 22.16 -13.12 -13.43
N LEU A 216 23.37 -13.56 -13.07
CA LEU A 216 24.36 -12.75 -12.36
C LEU A 216 24.69 -11.39 -13.03
N PRO A 217 24.91 -11.29 -14.37
CA PRO A 217 25.28 -10.02 -15.00
C PRO A 217 24.11 -9.02 -15.05
N HIS A 218 22.87 -9.49 -14.91
CA HIS A 218 21.65 -8.71 -15.11
C HIS A 218 20.89 -8.48 -13.81
N CYS A 219 21.44 -8.88 -12.66
CA CYS A 219 20.73 -8.90 -11.38
C CYS A 219 20.56 -7.48 -10.79
N ARG A 220 19.57 -6.74 -11.30
CA ARG A 220 19.28 -5.34 -10.92
C ARG A 220 17.86 -5.13 -10.40
N THR A 221 16.94 -6.04 -10.73
CA THR A 221 15.54 -5.96 -10.29
C THR A 221 15.29 -6.83 -9.07
N PRO A 222 14.33 -6.49 -8.19
CA PRO A 222 14.00 -7.29 -7.00
C PRO A 222 13.70 -8.76 -7.32
N LEU A 223 13.02 -9.02 -8.45
CA LEU A 223 12.71 -10.36 -8.91
C LEU A 223 13.99 -11.16 -9.23
N GLN A 224 14.95 -10.55 -9.92
CA GLN A 224 16.24 -11.18 -10.23
C GLN A 224 17.05 -11.42 -8.96
N MET A 225 17.02 -10.51 -7.98
CA MET A 225 17.70 -10.69 -6.70
C MET A 225 17.20 -11.93 -5.95
N VAL A 226 15.89 -12.16 -5.96
CA VAL A 226 15.27 -13.37 -5.36
C VAL A 226 15.63 -14.62 -6.17
N SER A 227 15.65 -14.54 -7.50
CA SER A 227 16.06 -15.67 -8.35
C SER A 227 17.50 -16.10 -8.10
N LEU A 228 18.44 -15.15 -7.99
CA LEU A 228 19.84 -15.45 -7.71
C LEU A 228 20.02 -16.15 -6.35
N ASP A 229 19.30 -15.71 -5.32
CA ASP A 229 19.30 -16.37 -4.01
C ASP A 229 18.79 -17.81 -4.08
N ARG A 230 17.69 -18.01 -4.82
CA ARG A 230 17.11 -19.34 -5.04
C ARG A 230 18.04 -20.27 -5.80
N TYR A 231 18.69 -19.78 -6.86
CA TYR A 231 19.60 -20.58 -7.68
C TYR A 231 20.88 -20.93 -6.94
N LEU A 232 21.49 -19.97 -6.22
CA LEU A 232 22.64 -20.23 -5.37
C LEU A 232 22.32 -21.30 -4.30
N GLY A 233 21.16 -21.18 -3.64
CA GLY A 233 20.71 -22.21 -2.70
C GLY A 233 20.45 -23.57 -3.34
N ALA A 234 20.01 -23.62 -4.60
CA ALA A 234 19.79 -24.86 -5.33
C ALA A 234 21.10 -25.54 -5.74
N ALA A 235 22.07 -24.78 -6.25
CA ALA A 235 23.41 -25.26 -6.56
C ALA A 235 24.08 -25.89 -5.32
N LEU A 236 24.02 -25.22 -4.17
CA LEU A 236 24.58 -25.77 -2.92
C LEU A 236 23.91 -27.06 -2.47
N ARG A 237 22.59 -27.19 -2.65
CA ARG A 237 21.89 -28.44 -2.34
C ARG A 237 22.27 -29.57 -3.29
N ALA A 238 22.43 -29.28 -4.59
CA ALA A 238 22.90 -30.25 -5.57
C ALA A 238 24.32 -30.73 -5.26
N LEU A 239 25.24 -29.80 -4.99
CA LEU A 239 26.61 -30.09 -4.57
C LEU A 239 26.65 -30.92 -3.27
N SER A 240 25.84 -30.55 -2.28
CA SER A 240 25.73 -31.31 -1.01
C SER A 240 25.16 -32.72 -1.19
N LYS A 241 24.25 -32.92 -2.16
CA LYS A 241 23.70 -34.23 -2.51
C LYS A 241 24.77 -35.08 -3.16
N LEU A 242 25.49 -34.51 -4.12
CA LEU A 242 26.57 -35.18 -4.86
C LEU A 242 27.73 -35.63 -3.95
N GLU A 243 28.08 -34.82 -2.94
CA GLU A 243 29.06 -35.16 -1.91
C GLU A 243 28.66 -36.43 -1.13
N ARG A 244 27.39 -36.53 -0.76
CA ARG A 244 26.85 -37.70 -0.02
C ARG A 244 26.81 -38.95 -0.88
N GLU A 245 26.44 -38.81 -2.16
CA GLU A 245 26.32 -39.95 -3.06
C GLU A 245 27.67 -40.55 -3.44
N LYS A 246 28.69 -39.71 -3.63
CA LYS A 246 30.04 -40.15 -4.01
C LYS A 246 30.99 -40.37 -2.84
N ALA A 247 30.57 -40.03 -1.61
CA ALA A 247 31.35 -40.12 -0.39
C ALA A 247 32.74 -39.47 -0.50
N CYS A 248 32.84 -38.40 -1.28
CA CYS A 248 34.09 -37.67 -1.55
C CYS A 248 33.83 -36.17 -1.60
N SER A 249 34.86 -35.37 -1.26
CA SER A 249 34.76 -33.90 -1.37
C SER A 249 34.39 -33.48 -2.79
N VAL A 250 33.47 -32.52 -2.88
CA VAL A 250 33.02 -31.94 -4.15
C VAL A 250 33.92 -30.80 -4.62
N ALA A 251 34.69 -30.18 -3.71
CA ALA A 251 35.72 -29.23 -4.07
C ALA A 251 37.07 -29.95 -4.26
N LEU A 252 37.64 -29.80 -5.45
CA LEU A 252 38.90 -30.43 -5.84
C LEU A 252 40.12 -29.53 -5.57
N SER A 253 39.88 -28.27 -5.20
CA SER A 253 40.91 -27.28 -4.84
C SER A 253 40.54 -26.56 -3.53
N GLU A 254 41.55 -25.99 -2.88
CA GLU A 254 41.36 -25.17 -1.67
C GLU A 254 40.50 -23.92 -1.98
N ASP A 255 40.68 -23.31 -3.14
CA ASP A 255 39.88 -22.16 -3.58
C ASP A 255 38.42 -22.51 -3.83
N ALA A 256 38.13 -23.69 -4.39
CA ALA A 256 36.77 -24.20 -4.54
C ALA A 256 36.12 -24.48 -3.18
N HIS A 257 36.89 -25.00 -2.22
CA HIS A 257 36.43 -25.17 -0.84
C HIS A 257 36.06 -23.84 -0.19
N LEU A 258 36.90 -22.81 -0.34
CA LEU A 258 36.64 -21.47 0.17
C LEU A 258 35.40 -20.83 -0.48
N ALA A 259 35.21 -21.02 -1.79
CA ALA A 259 34.04 -20.52 -2.50
C ALA A 259 32.74 -21.21 -2.02
N LEU A 260 32.75 -22.52 -1.85
CA LEU A 260 31.62 -23.29 -1.30
C LEU A 260 31.30 -22.89 0.14
N ALA A 261 32.32 -22.75 0.98
CA ALA A 261 32.14 -22.33 2.37
C ALA A 261 31.52 -20.93 2.47
N ALA A 262 31.99 -19.98 1.66
CA ALA A 262 31.42 -18.63 1.62
C ALA A 262 29.95 -18.62 1.14
N ALA A 263 29.62 -19.43 0.14
CA ALA A 263 28.25 -19.60 -0.33
C ALA A 263 27.34 -20.26 0.71
N ALA A 264 27.84 -21.26 1.44
CA ALA A 264 27.10 -21.92 2.51
C ALA A 264 26.84 -20.99 3.70
N GLU A 265 27.83 -20.20 4.14
CA GLU A 265 27.68 -19.20 5.21
C GLU A 265 26.64 -18.13 4.85
N LEU A 266 26.62 -17.68 3.60
CA LEU A 266 25.68 -16.67 3.13
C LEU A 266 24.23 -17.18 3.10
N GLN A 267 24.04 -18.46 2.79
CA GLN A 267 22.72 -19.10 2.76
C GLN A 267 22.23 -19.54 4.15
N ASN A 268 23.14 -19.75 5.11
CA ASN A 268 22.83 -20.13 6.50
C ASN A 268 23.36 -19.12 7.54
N PRO A 269 22.84 -17.88 7.59
CA PRO A 269 23.30 -16.86 8.55
C PRO A 269 23.01 -17.22 10.03
N GLN A 270 22.24 -18.28 10.30
CA GLN A 270 21.91 -18.73 11.66
C GLN A 270 22.95 -19.69 12.27
N GLY A 271 23.94 -20.17 11.52
CA GLY A 271 24.95 -21.11 12.02
C GLY A 271 25.96 -20.52 13.02
N ARG A 272 26.11 -19.19 13.09
CA ARG A 272 27.09 -18.52 13.98
C ARG A 272 26.58 -18.02 15.33
N LYS A 273 25.27 -18.14 15.64
CA LYS A 273 24.73 -17.64 16.93
C LYS A 273 24.90 -18.62 18.11
N GLY A 274 25.50 -19.79 17.90
CA GLY A 274 25.64 -20.85 18.91
C GLY A 274 26.98 -20.92 19.66
N ASP A 275 28.08 -20.43 19.10
CA ASP A 275 29.42 -20.71 19.64
C ASP A 275 30.12 -19.47 20.19
N PHE A 276 29.59 -18.94 21.29
CA PHE A 276 30.40 -18.18 22.24
C PHE A 276 30.10 -18.69 23.65
N PRO A 277 30.99 -19.48 24.27
CA PRO A 277 30.83 -19.84 25.66
C PRO A 277 30.91 -18.57 26.52
N ALA A 278 29.85 -18.32 27.29
CA ALA A 278 29.81 -17.25 28.27
C ALA A 278 31.01 -17.35 29.23
N PRO A 279 31.68 -16.25 29.57
CA PRO A 279 32.76 -16.28 30.54
C PRO A 279 32.21 -16.69 31.90
N THR A 280 32.65 -17.86 32.37
CA THR A 280 32.40 -18.36 33.72
C THR A 280 32.96 -17.36 34.73
N SER A 281 32.05 -16.66 35.40
CA SER A 281 32.34 -15.82 36.55
C SER A 281 32.70 -16.73 37.72
N SER A 282 33.99 -16.98 37.90
CA SER A 282 34.54 -17.64 39.08
C SER A 282 35.40 -16.63 39.82
N SER A 283 34.85 -16.02 40.88
CA SER A 283 35.64 -15.49 41.99
C SER A 283 34.77 -15.36 43.23
N SER A 284 34.70 -16.45 44.00
CA SER A 284 34.39 -16.38 45.43
C SER A 284 35.61 -15.85 46.16
N LEU A 285 35.53 -14.62 46.68
CA LEU A 285 36.38 -14.15 47.75
C LEU A 285 35.53 -14.08 49.03
N ARG A 286 35.87 -14.94 49.99
CA ARG A 286 35.37 -14.89 51.37
C ARG A 286 36.00 -13.69 52.11
N PRO A 287 35.30 -13.06 53.05
CA PRO A 287 35.90 -12.05 53.92
C PRO A 287 36.65 -12.72 55.08
N ILE A 288 37.85 -12.22 55.37
CA ILE A 288 38.54 -12.43 56.65
C ILE A 288 38.77 -11.04 57.25
N THR A 289 38.04 -10.74 58.32
CA THR A 289 38.36 -9.69 59.29
C THR A 289 39.20 -10.29 60.42
N PRO A 290 40.07 -9.50 61.03
CA PRO A 290 39.81 -9.07 62.41
C PRO A 290 39.52 -7.58 62.54
#